data_AF-A0A7Z8QXD8-F1
#
_entry.id   AF-A0A7Z8QXD8-F1
#
_cell.length_a   1.000
_cell.length_b   1.000
_cell.length_c   1.000
_cell.angle_alpha   90.00
_cell.angle_beta   90.00
_cell.angle_gamma   90.00
#
_symmetry.space_group_name_H-M   'P 1'
#
loop_
_entity.id
_entity.type
_entity.pdbx_description
1 polymer ?
#
loop_
_entity_poly.entity_id
_entity_poly.type
_entity_poly.pdbx_seq_one_letter_code
_entity_poly.pdbx_strand_id
1 'polypeptide(L)'
;ITNGRITHPPAALTRALGAVAATTIGGMMDQSMQTALMRSYFGTKFLGYTFNLVEIPDEVEIGNEPLAFDPEQMRAAFDAGHALAQQPDPWSSEPPNVGDIPAWAMDAIKVNY
;
A
#
# COMPACT_ATOMS: atom_id res chain seq x y z
N ILE A 1 -11.72 39.99 -28.93
CA ILE A 1 -12.25 39.16 -27.83
C ILE A 1 -13.59 38.61 -28.30
N THR A 2 -13.60 37.38 -28.79
CA THR A 2 -14.82 36.70 -29.25
C THR A 2 -15.40 35.98 -28.04
N ASN A 3 -16.52 36.48 -27.51
CA ASN A 3 -17.20 35.87 -26.36
C ASN A 3 -17.95 34.63 -26.86
N GLY A 4 -17.25 33.49 -26.90
CA GLY A 4 -17.75 32.23 -27.42
C GLY A 4 -18.94 31.73 -26.61
N ARG A 5 -20.12 31.79 -27.23
CA ARG A 5 -21.36 31.20 -26.71
C ARG A 5 -21.15 29.69 -26.55
N ILE A 6 -21.24 29.17 -25.32
CA ILE A 6 -21.16 27.73 -25.03
C ILE A 6 -22.39 27.07 -25.65
N THR A 7 -22.22 26.39 -26.80
CA THR A 7 -23.32 25.77 -27.59
C THR A 7 -23.64 24.34 -27.16
N HIS A 8 -22.88 23.76 -26.24
CA HIS A 8 -23.13 22.44 -25.70
C HIS A 8 -23.41 22.57 -24.19
N PRO A 9 -24.63 22.27 -23.72
CA PRO A 9 -24.85 22.18 -22.29
C PRO A 9 -23.88 21.13 -21.73
N PRO A 10 -23.11 21.45 -20.66
CA PRO A 10 -22.19 20.49 -20.07
C PRO A 10 -22.97 19.23 -19.69
N ALA A 11 -22.38 18.07 -19.98
CA ALA A 11 -22.97 16.78 -19.62
C ALA A 11 -23.34 16.77 -18.13
N ALA A 12 -24.48 16.17 -17.79
CA ALA A 12 -24.94 16.09 -16.41
C ALA A 12 -23.85 15.41 -15.55
N LEU A 13 -23.37 16.11 -14.53
CA LEU A 13 -22.40 15.57 -13.59
C LEU A 13 -23.00 14.33 -12.91
N THR A 14 -22.45 13.16 -13.19
CA THR A 14 -22.81 11.94 -12.47
C THR A 14 -22.31 12.05 -11.04
N ARG A 15 -23.14 11.67 -10.06
CA ARG A 15 -22.73 11.67 -8.65
C ARG A 15 -21.62 10.62 -8.44
N ALA A 16 -20.38 11.07 -8.37
CA ALA A 16 -19.19 10.23 -8.19
C ALA A 16 -18.58 10.31 -6.77
N LEU A 17 -19.28 10.94 -5.81
CA LEU A 17 -18.75 11.18 -4.46
C LEU A 17 -18.27 9.91 -3.75
N GLY A 18 -18.98 8.78 -3.92
CA GLY A 18 -18.58 7.50 -3.33
C GLY A 18 -17.25 6.99 -3.88
N ALA A 19 -17.08 7.02 -5.20
CA ALA A 19 -15.84 6.61 -5.87
C ALA A 19 -14.66 7.52 -5.47
N VAL A 20 -14.87 8.84 -5.46
CA VAL A 20 -13.84 9.81 -5.06
C VAL A 20 -13.43 9.61 -3.60
N ALA A 21 -14.40 9.43 -2.71
CA ALA A 21 -14.13 9.15 -1.30
C ALA A 21 -13.35 7.85 -1.11
N ALA A 22 -13.74 6.77 -1.80
CA ALA A 22 -13.03 5.49 -1.76
C ALA A 22 -11.57 5.62 -2.22
N THR A 23 -11.31 6.28 -3.35
CA THR A 23 -9.93 6.54 -3.84
C THR A 23 -9.12 7.37 -2.84
N THR A 24 -9.74 8.40 -2.26
CA THR A 24 -9.06 9.28 -1.30
C THR A 24 -8.69 8.52 -0.02
N ILE A 25 -9.63 7.73 0.51
CA ILE A 25 -9.39 6.89 1.69
C ILE A 25 -8.31 5.85 1.39
N GLY A 26 -8.37 5.17 0.24
CA GLY A 26 -7.36 4.21 -0.19
C GLY A 26 -5.96 4.83 -0.22
N GLY A 27 -5.79 5.97 -0.91
CA GLY A 27 -4.50 6.65 -0.97
C GLY A 27 -3.98 7.11 0.40
N MET A 28 -4.87 7.57 1.30
CA MET A 28 -4.48 7.93 2.67
C MET A 28 -4.05 6.71 3.49
N MET A 29 -4.72 5.55 3.31
CA MET A 29 -4.37 4.30 3.99
C MET A 29 -3.01 3.79 3.52
N ASP A 30 -2.76 3.80 2.20
CA ASP A 30 -1.47 3.40 1.62
C ASP A 30 -0.33 4.27 2.17
N GLN A 31 -0.50 5.60 2.13
CA GLN A 31 0.50 6.53 2.66
C GLN A 31 0.72 6.34 4.17
N SER A 32 -0.35 6.07 4.93
CA SER A 32 -0.27 5.80 6.36
C SER A 32 0.52 4.51 6.65
N MET A 33 0.25 3.45 5.90
CA MET A 33 0.94 2.16 6.01
C MET A 33 2.42 2.30 5.69
N GLN A 34 2.78 2.93 4.57
CA GLN A 34 4.17 3.17 4.20
C GLN A 34 4.93 3.95 5.29
N THR A 35 4.32 5.03 5.78
CA THR A 35 4.90 5.86 6.84
C THR A 35 5.10 5.05 8.13
N ALA A 36 4.16 4.17 8.48
CA ALA A 36 4.24 3.32 9.65
C ALA A 36 5.35 2.26 9.50
N LEU A 37 5.42 1.57 8.36
CA LEU A 37 6.46 0.57 8.07
C LEU A 37 7.86 1.18 8.13
N MET A 38 8.05 2.34 7.51
CA MET A 38 9.33 3.04 7.55
C MET A 38 9.71 3.43 8.97
N ARG A 39 8.80 4.06 9.71
CA ARG A 39 9.07 4.46 11.09
C ARG A 39 9.43 3.26 11.97
N SER A 40 8.75 2.13 11.78
CA SER A 40 9.06 0.87 12.47
C SER A 40 10.45 0.36 12.09
N TYR A 41 10.79 0.34 10.80
CA TYR A 41 12.11 -0.04 10.31
C TYR A 41 13.21 0.82 10.95
N PHE A 42 13.09 2.14 10.87
CA PHE A 42 14.02 3.06 11.51
C PHE A 42 14.11 2.85 13.03
N GLY A 43 12.96 2.69 13.70
CA GLY A 43 12.91 2.44 15.14
C GLY A 43 13.67 1.18 15.52
N THR A 44 13.51 0.09 14.76
CA THR A 44 14.25 -1.15 15.02
C THR A 44 15.76 -0.97 14.83
N LYS A 45 16.20 -0.29 13.76
CA LYS A 45 17.62 -0.02 13.51
C LYS A 45 18.24 0.86 14.60
N PHE A 46 17.56 1.94 14.97
CA PHE A 46 18.02 2.84 16.03
C PHE A 46 18.15 2.15 17.40
N LEU A 47 17.22 1.25 17.72
CA LEU A 47 17.18 0.54 19.00
C LEU A 47 18.01 -0.77 19.01
N GLY A 48 18.61 -1.16 17.88
CA GLY A 48 19.37 -2.40 17.74
C GLY A 48 18.49 -3.67 17.70
N TYR A 49 17.22 -3.56 17.33
CA TYR A 49 16.32 -4.69 17.11
C TYR A 49 16.37 -5.18 15.65
N THR A 50 16.02 -6.44 15.46
CA THR A 50 15.81 -7.02 14.13
C THR A 50 14.45 -6.60 13.59
N PHE A 51 14.43 -5.97 12.43
CA PHE A 51 13.21 -5.76 11.66
C PHE A 51 12.81 -7.06 10.97
N ASN A 52 11.55 -7.47 11.12
CA ASN A 52 10.98 -8.63 10.44
C ASN A 52 9.60 -8.24 9.92
N LEU A 53 9.38 -8.42 8.62
CA LEU A 53 8.13 -8.12 7.91
C LEU A 53 7.72 -9.34 7.10
N VAL A 54 6.42 -9.62 7.02
CA VAL A 54 5.85 -10.56 6.04
C VAL A 54 4.71 -9.85 5.34
N GLU A 55 4.62 -10.08 4.04
CA GLU A 55 3.57 -9.55 3.18
C GLU A 55 2.80 -10.69 2.52
N ILE A 56 1.59 -10.38 2.04
CA ILE A 56 0.83 -11.34 1.25
C ILE A 56 1.54 -11.45 -0.10
N PRO A 57 1.81 -12.67 -0.60
CA PRO A 57 2.48 -12.85 -1.89
C PRO A 57 1.68 -12.22 -3.04
N ASP A 58 2.38 -11.60 -4.00
CA ASP A 58 1.77 -10.92 -5.16
C ASP A 58 0.90 -11.87 -6.02
N GLU A 59 1.13 -13.18 -5.94
CA GLU A 59 0.36 -14.19 -6.67
C GLU A 59 -1.04 -14.42 -6.10
N VAL A 60 -1.35 -13.90 -4.91
CA VAL A 60 -2.68 -14.00 -4.31
C VAL A 60 -3.55 -12.87 -4.87
N GLU A 61 -4.53 -13.23 -5.71
CA GLU A 61 -5.50 -12.27 -6.22
C GLU A 61 -6.44 -11.79 -5.10
N ILE A 62 -6.07 -10.68 -4.48
CA ILE A 62 -6.96 -9.89 -3.63
C ILE A 62 -7.56 -8.80 -4.52
N GLY A 63 -8.89 -8.82 -4.65
CA GLY A 63 -9.63 -8.01 -5.59
C GLY A 63 -9.47 -6.50 -5.39
N ASN A 64 -9.80 -5.75 -6.43
CA ASN A 64 -9.64 -4.29 -6.48
C ASN A 64 -10.65 -3.49 -5.65
N GLU A 65 -11.44 -4.15 -4.80
CA GLU A 65 -12.44 -3.52 -3.94
C GLU A 65 -12.06 -3.70 -2.46
N PRO A 66 -11.22 -2.81 -1.90
CA PRO A 66 -10.69 -2.95 -0.54
C PRO A 66 -11.76 -3.00 0.57
N LEU A 67 -12.97 -2.51 0.27
CA LEU A 67 -14.08 -2.44 1.20
C LEU A 67 -15.09 -3.58 1.04
N ALA A 68 -14.95 -4.42 0.01
CA ALA A 68 -15.82 -5.55 -0.24
C ALA A 68 -15.21 -6.83 0.36
N PHE A 69 -15.97 -7.51 1.23
CA PHE A 69 -15.55 -8.80 1.75
C PHE A 69 -15.90 -9.91 0.76
N ASP A 70 -14.89 -10.52 0.15
CA ASP A 70 -15.03 -11.71 -0.69
C ASP A 70 -14.52 -12.96 0.07
N PRO A 71 -15.40 -13.91 0.43
CA PRO A 71 -15.01 -15.10 1.19
C PRO A 71 -13.94 -15.97 0.52
N GLU A 72 -13.94 -16.07 -0.81
CA GLU A 72 -12.97 -16.89 -1.56
C GLU A 72 -11.58 -16.25 -1.52
N GLN A 73 -11.51 -14.93 -1.75
CA GLN A 73 -10.25 -14.19 -1.69
C GLN A 73 -9.67 -14.16 -0.28
N MET A 74 -10.51 -14.00 0.75
CA MET A 74 -10.07 -14.04 2.14
C MET A 74 -9.54 -15.42 2.55
N ARG A 75 -10.13 -16.49 2.00
CA ARG A 75 -9.63 -17.85 2.19
C ARG A 75 -8.28 -18.03 1.50
N ALA A 76 -8.13 -17.57 0.27
CA ALA A 76 -6.86 -17.61 -0.46
C ALA A 76 -5.75 -16.87 0.29
N ALA A 77 -6.03 -15.65 0.80
CA ALA A 77 -5.10 -14.89 1.61
C ALA A 77 -4.70 -15.61 2.91
N PHE A 78 -5.66 -16.25 3.58
CA PHE A 78 -5.39 -17.05 4.78
C PHE A 78 -4.49 -18.26 4.46
N ASP A 79 -4.81 -19.01 3.41
CA ASP A 79 -4.06 -20.21 3.04
C ASP A 79 -2.62 -19.85 2.61
N ALA A 80 -2.43 -18.74 1.90
CA ALA A 80 -1.11 -18.21 1.57
C ALA A 80 -0.31 -17.81 2.81
N GLY A 81 -0.93 -17.09 3.75
CA GLY A 81 -0.29 -16.74 5.02
C GLY A 81 0.05 -17.98 5.87
N HIS A 82 -0.82 -19.00 5.86
CA HIS A 82 -0.57 -20.26 6.55
C HIS A 82 0.62 -21.00 5.95
N ALA A 83 0.72 -21.05 4.61
CA ALA A 83 1.85 -21.65 3.92
C ALA A 83 3.17 -20.90 4.19
N LEU A 84 3.14 -19.56 4.20
CA LEU A 84 4.30 -18.74 4.57
C LEU A 84 4.79 -19.04 5.98
N ALA A 85 3.87 -19.17 6.95
CA ALA A 85 4.23 -19.46 8.34
C ALA A 85 4.90 -20.83 8.54
N GLN A 86 4.77 -21.76 7.58
CA GLN A 86 5.44 -23.06 7.60
C GLN A 86 6.87 -22.99 7.04
N GLN A 87 7.25 -21.90 6.37
CA GLN A 87 8.60 -21.72 5.85
C GLN A 87 9.59 -21.43 7.00
N PRO A 88 10.85 -21.86 6.88
CA PRO A 88 11.85 -21.66 7.93
C PRO A 88 12.27 -20.19 8.10
N ASP A 89 12.19 -19.39 7.04
CA ASP A 89 12.60 -17.97 7.07
C ASP A 89 11.76 -17.13 6.08
N PRO A 90 10.48 -16.84 6.39
CA PRO A 90 9.59 -16.05 5.53
C PRO A 90 9.78 -14.53 5.72
N TRP A 91 10.72 -14.09 6.55
CA TRP A 91 10.83 -12.71 7.00
C TRP A 91 11.64 -11.87 6.01
N SER A 92 11.09 -10.72 5.63
CA SER A 92 11.87 -9.65 5.04
C SER A 92 12.49 -8.78 6.14
N SER A 93 13.78 -8.45 5.97
CA SER A 93 14.51 -7.54 6.85
C SER A 93 14.45 -6.07 6.41
N GLU A 94 13.76 -5.77 5.30
CA GLU A 94 13.63 -4.42 4.75
C GLU A 94 12.17 -4.16 4.31
N PRO A 95 11.65 -2.94 4.48
CA PRO A 95 10.33 -2.60 3.97
C PRO A 95 10.35 -2.55 2.42
N PRO A 96 9.23 -2.87 1.75
CA PRO A 96 9.14 -2.84 0.29
C PRO A 96 9.42 -1.43 -0.26
N ASN A 97 10.23 -1.35 -1.31
CA ASN A 97 10.50 -0.08 -1.99
C ASN A 97 9.37 0.24 -2.98
N VAL A 98 8.37 0.95 -2.47
CA VAL A 98 7.20 1.42 -3.22
C VAL A 98 7.45 2.70 -4.03
N GLY A 99 8.71 3.12 -4.19
CA GLY A 99 9.11 4.24 -5.05
C GLY A 99 9.04 5.63 -4.42
N ASP A 100 8.41 5.75 -3.25
CA ASP A 100 8.29 7.02 -2.53
C ASP A 100 9.57 7.45 -1.79
N ILE A 101 10.55 6.55 -1.70
CA ILE A 101 11.80 6.78 -0.98
C ILE A 101 12.97 6.73 -1.97
N PRO A 102 13.72 7.83 -2.13
CA PRO A 102 14.93 7.82 -2.95
C PRO A 102 15.92 6.76 -2.46
N ALA A 103 16.50 5.99 -3.38
CA ALA A 103 17.44 4.91 -3.05
C ALA A 103 18.58 5.35 -2.12
N TRP A 104 19.10 6.57 -2.29
CA TRP A 104 20.15 7.14 -1.45
C TRP A 104 19.76 7.26 0.02
N ALA A 105 18.48 7.49 0.33
CA ALA A 105 18.00 7.62 1.69
C ALA A 105 17.99 6.26 2.38
N MET A 106 17.67 5.18 1.65
CA MET A 106 17.79 3.81 2.16
C MET A 106 19.25 3.41 2.39
N ASP A 107 20.14 3.74 1.47
CA ASP A 107 21.57 3.43 1.63
C ASP A 107 22.19 4.16 2.82
N ALA A 108 21.81 5.43 3.04
CA ALA A 108 22.28 6.21 4.18
C ALA A 108 21.88 5.60 5.53
N ILE A 109 20.79 4.85 5.60
CA ILE A 109 20.35 4.17 6.83
C ILE A 109 21.24 2.97 7.11
N LYS A 110 21.51 2.16 6.08
CA LYS A 110 22.33 0.95 6.17
C LYS A 110 23.77 1.23 6.58
N VAL A 111 24.30 2.41 6.25
CA VAL A 111 25.67 2.81 6.59
C VAL A 111 25.80 3.26 8.04
N ASN A 112 24.72 3.79 8.63
CA ASN A 112 24.75 4.43 9.95
C ASN A 112 24.21 3.55 11.09
N TYR A 113 23.54 2.44 10.78
CA TYR A 113 22.96 1.48 11.74
C TYR A 113 23.06 0.05 11.21
#